data_AF-K9XTR6-F1
#
_entry.id   AF-K9XTR6-F1
#
_cell.length_a   1.000
_cell.length_b   1.000
_cell.length_c   1.000
_cell.angle_alpha   90.00
_cell.angle_beta   90.00
_cell.angle_gamma   90.00
#
_symmetry.space_group_name_H-M   'P 1'
#
loop_
_entity.id
_entity.type
_entity.pdbx_description
1 polymer ?
#
loop_
_entity_poly.entity_id
_entity_poly.type
_entity_poly.pdbx_seq_one_letter_code
_entity_poly.pdbx_strand_id
1 'polypeptide(L)'
;MTDNLSPTKRALLALKQMQAKLEALENAKSEEIAIIGMGCRFPGGVNSPESFWQLLCSGTDAITEVPPQHWQIDSYYPKQICSRKGGFVPNLKEFDAQFFRIAPREAISLDPQQRLLLEVSWEALENAAIAPDSLSGSATGVFIGICSIDYWHQLLSRNNTEIDAYLTTGNTHSVAAGRLSYTLGLTGPAIAVDTACSSSLVAVHLACQSLRNRECDLALAGGVNRLISPEISINFSQAKMLSPTGFCHSFDAKADGFVRSEGCGVIVLKRLSDAISSGDQILAVISGSAVNQDGRTSGLTAPNGLSQQAVIRQALAKSQIEPSQIDYLETHGTGTALGDPIEVNALGEVFNKREKPLILGSVKTNIGHTEAAAGIASLIKVVLSFQQQKIPANLHFQQPNHQINWHELPIQVATEMMPWLNTNKPRMAGVSAFGFSGTNAHVVIQESVNRSRDVTCYVSTKGESQKALCQLFVLSAKSDRALKDLVQRYLEFFKSNHDLSLEDVCFTASVGRSHFNHRLAVMAISIQELERKLTAFLREELQSGVWSGKFTKKVDNNVIKLNPIEFTTEASLVEIAQLYVSGKTLDWFSFYQNSDYSKVALPTYPFQRQTYWYQ
;
A
#
# COMPACT_ATOMS: atom_id res chain seq x y z
N MET A 1 -34.29 -31.49 -19.54
CA MET A 1 -35.12 -32.17 -18.52
C MET A 1 -36.14 -31.21 -17.87
N THR A 2 -36.75 -30.29 -18.61
CA THR A 2 -37.66 -29.26 -18.05
C THR A 2 -39.13 -29.43 -18.47
N ASP A 3 -39.43 -30.31 -19.44
CA ASP A 3 -40.76 -30.37 -20.06
C ASP A 3 -41.81 -31.19 -19.29
N ASN A 4 -41.44 -31.90 -18.21
CA ASN A 4 -42.37 -32.70 -17.40
C ASN A 4 -42.73 -32.08 -16.02
N LEU A 5 -42.42 -30.79 -15.80
CA LEU A 5 -42.74 -30.13 -14.53
C LEU A 5 -44.14 -29.50 -14.55
N SER A 6 -44.93 -29.73 -13.50
CA SER A 6 -46.22 -29.06 -13.31
C SER A 6 -46.04 -27.53 -13.34
N PRO A 7 -47.05 -26.75 -13.77
CA PRO A 7 -46.98 -25.29 -13.78
C PRO A 7 -46.54 -24.69 -12.43
N THR A 8 -46.99 -25.28 -11.33
CA THR A 8 -46.59 -24.91 -9.96
C THR A 8 -45.12 -25.19 -9.65
N LYS A 9 -44.56 -26.33 -10.07
CA LYS A 9 -43.13 -26.64 -9.90
C LYS A 9 -42.26 -25.74 -10.77
N ARG A 10 -42.70 -25.38 -11.97
CA ARG A 10 -42.02 -24.40 -12.84
C ARG A 10 -41.99 -23.01 -12.20
N ALA A 11 -43.12 -22.56 -11.64
CA ALA A 11 -43.21 -21.28 -10.93
C ALA A 11 -42.29 -21.23 -9.69
N LEU A 12 -42.26 -22.31 -8.88
CA LEU A 12 -41.37 -22.40 -7.73
C LEU A 12 -39.88 -22.40 -8.12
N LEU A 13 -39.51 -23.11 -9.19
CA LEU A 13 -38.13 -23.12 -9.70
C LEU A 13 -37.73 -21.72 -10.21
N ALA A 14 -38.61 -21.05 -10.95
CA ALA A 14 -38.38 -19.68 -11.44
C ALA A 14 -38.24 -18.68 -10.27
N LEU A 15 -39.07 -18.80 -9.22
CA LEU A 15 -38.95 -17.98 -8.01
C LEU A 15 -37.61 -18.21 -7.30
N LYS A 16 -37.19 -19.47 -7.13
CA LYS A 16 -35.87 -19.78 -6.55
C LYS A 16 -34.72 -19.24 -7.38
N GLN A 17 -34.81 -19.33 -8.72
CA GLN A 17 -33.81 -18.75 -9.62
C GLN A 17 -33.78 -17.22 -9.55
N MET A 18 -34.95 -16.57 -9.46
CA MET A 18 -35.04 -15.12 -9.28
C MET A 18 -34.49 -14.67 -7.93
N GLN A 19 -34.80 -15.39 -6.84
CA GLN A 19 -34.24 -15.10 -5.50
C GLN A 19 -32.72 -15.26 -5.50
N ALA A 20 -32.20 -16.39 -6.01
CA ALA A 20 -30.76 -16.61 -6.11
C ALA A 20 -30.08 -15.53 -6.98
N LYS A 21 -30.73 -15.08 -8.06
CA LYS A 21 -30.23 -13.98 -8.89
C LYS A 21 -30.24 -12.64 -8.15
N LEU A 22 -31.27 -12.36 -7.35
CA LEU A 22 -31.37 -11.15 -6.55
C LEU A 22 -30.29 -11.13 -5.46
N GLU A 23 -30.15 -12.21 -4.71
CA GLU A 23 -29.11 -12.38 -3.69
C GLU A 23 -27.71 -12.24 -4.31
N ALA A 24 -27.46 -12.85 -5.48
CA ALA A 24 -26.18 -12.70 -6.17
C ALA A 24 -25.90 -11.26 -6.60
N LEU A 25 -26.92 -10.52 -7.06
CA LEU A 25 -26.79 -9.10 -7.43
C LEU A 25 -26.58 -8.19 -6.22
N GLU A 26 -27.23 -8.49 -5.09
CA GLU A 26 -27.03 -7.77 -3.83
C GLU A 26 -25.62 -8.03 -3.28
N ASN A 27 -25.20 -9.30 -3.24
CA ASN A 27 -23.85 -9.69 -2.81
C ASN A 27 -22.76 -9.08 -3.69
N ALA A 28 -22.97 -8.97 -5.01
CA ALA A 28 -22.01 -8.32 -5.90
C ALA A 28 -21.87 -6.81 -5.60
N LYS A 29 -22.95 -6.13 -5.20
CA LYS A 29 -22.90 -4.70 -4.84
C LYS A 29 -22.24 -4.44 -3.50
N SER A 30 -22.38 -5.36 -2.56
CA SER A 30 -21.74 -5.30 -1.24
C SER A 30 -20.47 -6.15 -1.15
N GLU A 31 -19.91 -6.57 -2.29
CA GLU A 31 -18.74 -7.43 -2.29
C GLU A 31 -17.57 -6.75 -1.57
N GLU A 32 -17.02 -7.47 -0.59
CA GLU A 32 -15.88 -7.01 0.18
C GLU A 32 -14.63 -7.00 -0.69
N ILE A 33 -13.73 -6.06 -0.42
CA ILE A 33 -12.51 -5.87 -1.20
C ILE A 33 -11.31 -6.24 -0.34
N ALA A 34 -10.54 -7.23 -0.77
CA ALA A 34 -9.31 -7.64 -0.10
C ALA A 34 -8.17 -6.68 -0.46
N ILE A 35 -7.42 -6.27 0.57
CA ILE A 35 -6.08 -5.70 0.41
C ILE A 35 -5.10 -6.87 0.40
N ILE A 36 -4.41 -7.08 -0.71
CA ILE A 36 -3.52 -8.25 -0.89
C ILE A 36 -2.03 -7.88 -0.95
N GLY A 37 -1.71 -6.59 -1.06
CA GLY A 37 -0.33 -6.10 -1.10
C GLY A 37 -0.29 -4.62 -0.78
N MET A 38 0.87 -4.16 -0.29
CA MET A 38 1.10 -2.75 -0.01
C MET A 38 2.59 -2.38 -0.11
N GLY A 39 2.85 -1.14 -0.50
CA GLY A 39 4.17 -0.52 -0.49
C GLY A 39 4.06 0.92 -0.01
N CYS A 40 5.11 1.42 0.66
CA CYS A 40 5.12 2.80 1.12
C CYS A 40 6.51 3.43 1.26
N ARG A 41 6.54 4.75 1.22
CA ARG A 41 7.68 5.63 1.49
C ARG A 41 7.19 6.80 2.33
N PHE A 42 7.68 6.91 3.56
CA PHE A 42 7.27 7.96 4.49
C PHE A 42 8.50 8.57 5.19
N PRO A 43 8.35 9.72 5.88
CA PRO A 43 9.44 10.32 6.66
C PRO A 43 10.02 9.38 7.72
N GLY A 44 11.21 9.71 8.23
CA GLY A 44 11.89 8.89 9.23
C GLY A 44 12.62 7.67 8.64
N GLY A 45 12.92 7.70 7.34
CA GLY A 45 13.64 6.62 6.65
C GLY A 45 12.76 5.43 6.26
N VAL A 46 11.44 5.55 6.38
CA VAL A 46 10.49 4.49 6.06
C VAL A 46 10.52 4.18 4.56
N ASN A 47 10.85 2.93 4.26
CA ASN A 47 10.99 2.40 2.90
C ASN A 47 10.28 1.06 2.67
N SER A 48 9.40 0.68 3.59
CA SER A 48 8.56 -0.51 3.50
C SER A 48 7.46 -0.47 4.56
N PRO A 49 6.39 -1.27 4.45
CA PRO A 49 5.39 -1.43 5.52
C PRO A 49 6.01 -1.85 6.86
N GLU A 50 7.04 -2.69 6.85
CA GLU A 50 7.73 -3.18 8.05
C GLU A 50 8.51 -2.06 8.75
N SER A 51 9.28 -1.26 8.00
CA SER A 51 9.98 -0.10 8.58
C SER A 51 9.00 0.97 9.07
N PHE A 52 7.83 1.11 8.43
CA PHE A 52 6.77 1.98 8.91
C PHE A 52 6.22 1.51 10.26
N TRP A 53 5.97 0.20 10.39
CA TRP A 53 5.55 -0.38 11.66
C TRP A 53 6.58 -0.16 12.77
N GLN A 54 7.88 -0.33 12.48
CA GLN A 54 8.96 -0.05 13.44
C GLN A 54 8.95 1.42 13.90
N LEU A 55 8.72 2.36 12.99
CA LEU A 55 8.57 3.79 13.31
C LEU A 55 7.38 4.04 14.26
N LEU A 56 6.23 3.43 13.97
CA LEU A 56 5.02 3.55 14.78
C LEU A 56 5.19 2.92 16.18
N CYS A 57 5.77 1.72 16.25
CA CYS A 57 6.03 1.02 17.51
C CYS A 57 7.00 1.74 18.43
N SER A 58 8.02 2.40 17.86
CA SER A 58 8.99 3.18 18.63
C SER A 58 8.44 4.52 19.10
N GLY A 59 7.23 4.91 18.68
CA GLY A 59 6.67 6.23 18.98
C GLY A 59 7.49 7.37 18.37
N THR A 60 8.16 7.11 17.24
CA THR A 60 9.06 8.07 16.61
C THR A 60 8.27 9.21 15.97
N ASP A 61 8.71 10.44 16.26
CA ASP A 61 8.37 11.66 15.54
C ASP A 61 9.38 11.86 14.40
N ALA A 62 8.88 11.85 13.17
CA ALA A 62 9.66 11.89 11.94
C ALA A 62 9.77 13.31 11.35
N ILE A 63 9.33 14.33 12.07
CA ILE A 63 9.41 15.72 11.66
C ILE A 63 10.82 16.26 11.88
N THR A 64 11.39 16.86 10.82
CA THR A 64 12.73 17.44 10.82
C THR A 64 12.70 18.86 10.27
N GLU A 65 13.84 19.57 10.31
CA GLU A 65 13.97 20.83 9.57
C GLU A 65 13.96 20.59 8.05
N VAL A 66 13.47 21.58 7.29
CA VAL A 66 13.50 21.57 5.82
C VAL A 66 14.93 21.29 5.33
N PRO A 67 15.19 20.18 4.61
CA PRO A 67 16.53 19.89 4.15
C PRO A 67 16.95 20.88 3.05
N PRO A 68 18.20 21.38 3.03
CA PRO A 68 18.68 22.37 2.05
C PRO A 68 18.54 21.96 0.57
N GLN A 69 18.44 20.66 0.31
CA GLN A 69 18.22 20.09 -1.02
C GLN A 69 16.82 20.38 -1.59
N HIS A 70 15.85 20.79 -0.74
CA HIS A 70 14.53 21.27 -1.15
C HIS A 70 14.57 22.78 -1.39
N TRP A 71 14.78 23.58 -0.33
CA TRP A 71 15.01 25.02 -0.42
C TRP A 71 15.74 25.58 0.82
N GLN A 72 16.26 26.79 0.70
CA GLN A 72 16.94 27.50 1.80
C GLN A 72 15.91 28.16 2.73
N ILE A 73 15.51 27.46 3.80
CA ILE A 73 14.43 27.89 4.70
C ILE A 73 14.68 29.24 5.39
N ASP A 74 15.95 29.59 5.66
CA ASP A 74 16.32 30.87 6.29
C ASP A 74 15.93 32.11 5.46
N SER A 75 15.73 31.94 4.15
CA SER A 75 15.26 33.04 3.29
C SER A 75 13.79 33.39 3.53
N TYR A 76 13.02 32.48 4.12
CA TYR A 76 11.56 32.57 4.23
C TYR A 76 11.06 32.61 5.67
N TYR A 77 11.74 31.94 6.60
CA TYR A 77 11.38 31.92 8.03
C TYR A 77 11.96 33.13 8.78
N PRO A 78 11.22 33.76 9.71
CA PRO A 78 9.79 33.59 10.02
C PRO A 78 8.89 34.51 9.17
N LYS A 79 9.44 35.22 8.18
CA LYS A 79 8.75 36.32 7.47
C LYS A 79 7.54 35.86 6.65
N GLN A 80 7.68 34.74 5.94
CA GLN A 80 6.68 34.21 5.00
C GLN A 80 6.20 32.81 5.37
N ILE A 81 7.07 31.99 5.96
CA ILE A 81 6.75 30.65 6.45
C ILE A 81 6.82 30.66 7.98
N CYS A 82 5.78 30.15 8.66
CA CYS A 82 5.67 30.22 10.12
C CYS A 82 6.50 29.17 10.90
N SER A 83 7.04 28.16 10.21
CA SER A 83 7.81 27.06 10.81
C SER A 83 8.96 26.61 9.90
N ARG A 84 10.02 26.07 10.49
CA ARG A 84 11.17 25.48 9.77
C ARG A 84 11.00 23.98 9.50
N LYS A 85 9.90 23.38 9.94
CA LYS A 85 9.74 21.93 10.05
C LYS A 85 8.88 21.32 8.95
N GLY A 86 9.13 20.04 8.68
CA GLY A 86 8.36 19.21 7.75
C GLY A 86 8.69 17.72 7.89
N GLY A 87 7.86 16.86 7.32
CA GLY A 87 8.20 15.45 7.12
C GLY A 87 8.77 15.23 5.72
N PHE A 88 9.95 14.63 5.60
CA PHE A 88 10.66 14.49 4.33
C PHE A 88 11.02 13.04 4.02
N VAL A 89 10.74 12.62 2.79
CA VAL A 89 11.18 11.35 2.25
C VAL A 89 12.57 11.55 1.61
N PRO A 90 13.56 10.71 1.93
CA PRO A 90 14.90 10.80 1.35
C PRO A 90 14.92 10.73 -0.18
N ASN A 91 16.09 11.00 -0.76
CA ASN A 91 16.40 10.74 -2.17
C ASN A 91 15.48 11.49 -3.17
N LEU A 92 15.11 12.73 -2.85
CA LEU A 92 14.24 13.59 -3.70
C LEU A 92 14.65 13.57 -5.18
N LYS A 93 15.95 13.56 -5.45
CA LYS A 93 16.51 13.66 -6.80
C LYS A 93 16.83 12.31 -7.42
N GLU A 94 16.69 11.19 -6.70
CA GLU A 94 17.19 9.90 -7.17
C GLU A 94 16.08 8.98 -7.68
N PHE A 95 16.39 8.18 -8.72
CA PHE A 95 15.45 7.24 -9.33
C PHE A 95 16.18 6.17 -10.17
N ASP A 96 15.61 4.99 -10.38
CA ASP A 96 16.15 3.98 -11.31
C ASP A 96 15.44 4.04 -12.67
N ALA A 97 15.78 5.05 -13.47
CA ALA A 97 15.14 5.27 -14.78
C ALA A 97 15.32 4.11 -15.76
N GLN A 98 16.51 3.49 -15.77
CA GLN A 98 16.80 2.37 -16.66
C GLN A 98 15.94 1.15 -16.33
N PHE A 99 15.66 0.90 -15.05
CA PHE A 99 14.72 -0.15 -14.65
C PHE A 99 13.35 0.07 -15.29
N PHE A 100 12.82 1.30 -15.29
CA PHE A 100 11.51 1.59 -15.88
C PHE A 100 11.56 1.89 -17.40
N ARG A 101 12.70 1.66 -18.05
CA ARG A 101 12.94 1.94 -19.48
C ARG A 101 12.69 3.41 -19.85
N ILE A 102 12.97 4.31 -18.91
CA ILE A 102 12.87 5.77 -19.07
C ILE A 102 14.26 6.29 -19.44
N ALA A 103 14.33 7.08 -20.51
CA ALA A 103 15.61 7.66 -20.93
C ALA A 103 16.12 8.67 -19.87
N PRO A 104 17.44 8.77 -19.62
CA PRO A 104 17.98 9.72 -18.64
C PRO A 104 17.51 11.17 -18.85
N ARG A 105 17.33 11.59 -20.11
CA ARG A 105 16.82 12.92 -20.44
C ARG A 105 15.36 13.11 -20.00
N GLU A 106 14.51 12.12 -20.24
CA GLU A 106 13.11 12.15 -19.79
C GLU A 106 13.02 12.14 -18.25
N ALA A 107 13.87 11.34 -17.59
CA ALA A 107 13.88 11.22 -16.14
C ALA A 107 14.15 12.55 -15.42
N ILE A 108 14.91 13.48 -16.02
CA ILE A 108 15.11 14.83 -15.49
C ILE A 108 13.78 15.61 -15.47
N SER A 109 12.99 15.54 -16.54
CA SER A 109 11.70 16.25 -16.66
C SER A 109 10.57 15.57 -15.87
N LEU A 110 10.77 14.33 -15.42
CA LEU A 110 9.76 13.55 -14.70
C LEU A 110 9.59 14.05 -13.26
N ASP A 111 8.37 14.37 -12.83
CA ASP A 111 8.05 14.75 -11.46
C ASP A 111 8.51 13.66 -10.48
N PRO A 112 9.29 13.99 -9.43
CA PRO A 112 9.66 13.07 -8.36
C PRO A 112 8.48 12.28 -7.76
N GLN A 113 7.26 12.82 -7.79
CA GLN A 113 6.04 12.12 -7.42
C GLN A 113 5.78 10.90 -8.32
N GLN A 114 5.90 11.05 -9.64
CA GLN A 114 5.74 9.93 -10.58
C GLN A 114 6.84 8.88 -10.43
N ARG A 115 8.08 9.31 -10.14
CA ARG A 115 9.21 8.41 -9.87
C ARG A 115 8.94 7.53 -8.65
N LEU A 116 8.47 8.16 -7.57
CA LEU A 116 8.15 7.46 -6.33
C LEU A 116 6.99 6.49 -6.51
N LEU A 117 5.95 6.89 -7.27
CA LEU A 117 4.83 6.00 -7.62
C LEU A 117 5.31 4.75 -8.37
N LEU A 118 6.21 4.90 -9.35
CA LEU A 118 6.73 3.76 -10.12
C LEU A 118 7.42 2.72 -9.22
N GLU A 119 8.29 3.18 -8.32
CA GLU A 119 8.99 2.29 -7.37
C GLU A 119 8.01 1.65 -6.38
N VAL A 120 7.12 2.45 -5.76
CA VAL A 120 6.22 1.98 -4.71
C VAL A 120 5.12 1.06 -5.26
N SER A 121 4.59 1.33 -6.47
CA SER A 121 3.63 0.43 -7.12
C SER A 121 4.26 -0.92 -7.49
N TRP A 122 5.52 -0.92 -7.94
CA TRP A 122 6.26 -2.16 -8.21
C TRP A 122 6.41 -2.99 -6.93
N GLU A 123 6.84 -2.34 -5.84
CA GLU A 123 7.02 -2.99 -4.53
C GLU A 123 5.71 -3.51 -3.95
N ALA A 124 4.60 -2.78 -4.12
CA ALA A 124 3.28 -3.23 -3.66
C ALA A 124 2.81 -4.50 -4.37
N LEU A 125 3.10 -4.64 -5.67
CA LEU A 125 2.82 -5.86 -6.45
C LEU A 125 3.71 -7.04 -6.03
N GLU A 126 5.02 -6.80 -5.81
CA GLU A 126 5.91 -7.82 -5.27
C GLU A 126 5.51 -8.24 -3.85
N ASN A 127 5.02 -7.31 -3.03
CA ASN A 127 4.46 -7.60 -1.71
C ASN A 127 3.18 -8.46 -1.81
N ALA A 128 2.35 -8.25 -2.83
CA ALA A 128 1.21 -9.14 -3.16
C ALA A 128 1.61 -10.50 -3.73
N ALA A 129 2.91 -10.77 -3.89
CA ALA A 129 3.45 -11.92 -4.62
C ALA A 129 2.84 -12.05 -6.03
N ILE A 130 2.75 -10.92 -6.73
CA ILE A 130 2.35 -10.83 -8.13
C ILE A 130 3.54 -10.30 -8.92
N ALA A 131 4.01 -11.09 -9.90
CA ALA A 131 5.03 -10.64 -10.83
C ALA A 131 4.49 -9.48 -11.68
N PRO A 132 5.06 -8.26 -11.63
CA PRO A 132 4.46 -7.10 -12.31
C PRO A 132 4.33 -7.24 -13.83
N ASP A 133 5.23 -7.96 -14.48
CA ASP A 133 5.19 -8.29 -15.91
C ASP A 133 4.07 -9.27 -16.29
N SER A 134 3.59 -10.09 -15.35
CA SER A 134 2.44 -10.99 -15.58
C SER A 134 1.11 -10.24 -15.77
N LEU A 135 1.04 -8.97 -15.37
CA LEU A 135 -0.16 -8.13 -15.49
C LEU A 135 -0.31 -7.48 -16.87
N SER A 136 0.67 -7.60 -17.76
CA SER A 136 0.60 -7.00 -19.09
C SER A 136 -0.62 -7.52 -19.87
N GLY A 137 -1.48 -6.61 -20.31
CA GLY A 137 -2.74 -6.89 -21.00
C GLY A 137 -3.95 -7.09 -20.07
N SER A 138 -3.74 -7.23 -18.76
CA SER A 138 -4.82 -7.41 -17.79
C SER A 138 -5.66 -6.15 -17.60
N ALA A 139 -6.94 -6.34 -17.28
CA ALA A 139 -7.86 -5.28 -16.87
C ALA A 139 -7.59 -4.83 -15.42
N THR A 140 -6.35 -4.41 -15.14
CA THR A 140 -5.95 -3.84 -13.86
C THR A 140 -6.17 -2.33 -13.86
N GLY A 141 -6.89 -1.81 -12.88
CA GLY A 141 -7.11 -0.37 -12.70
C GLY A 141 -6.03 0.32 -11.86
N VAL A 142 -5.86 1.63 -12.03
CA VAL A 142 -4.90 2.49 -11.34
C VAL A 142 -5.60 3.77 -10.88
N PHE A 143 -5.62 4.01 -9.57
CA PHE A 143 -6.32 5.13 -8.94
C PHE A 143 -5.35 5.84 -7.98
N ILE A 144 -4.89 7.04 -8.34
CA ILE A 144 -3.81 7.71 -7.61
C ILE A 144 -4.26 9.09 -7.14
N GLY A 145 -4.19 9.31 -5.82
CA GLY A 145 -4.31 10.62 -5.22
C GLY A 145 -3.05 11.46 -5.44
N ILE A 146 -3.19 12.63 -6.06
CA ILE A 146 -2.09 13.58 -6.32
C ILE A 146 -2.69 14.99 -6.48
N CYS A 147 -2.09 16.01 -5.87
CA CYS A 147 -2.65 17.37 -5.90
C CYS A 147 -1.63 18.49 -6.16
N SER A 148 -0.33 18.27 -5.89
CA SER A 148 0.71 19.28 -6.10
C SER A 148 1.28 19.22 -7.51
N ILE A 149 1.69 20.38 -8.05
CA ILE A 149 2.28 20.55 -9.39
C ILE A 149 3.57 21.39 -9.33
N ASP A 150 4.21 21.44 -8.17
CA ASP A 150 5.35 22.31 -7.85
C ASP A 150 6.50 22.12 -8.83
N TYR A 151 6.84 20.86 -9.16
CA TYR A 151 7.94 20.55 -10.08
C TYR A 151 7.64 21.09 -11.49
N TRP A 152 6.39 20.96 -11.96
CA TRP A 152 5.94 21.57 -13.21
C TRP A 152 6.15 23.08 -13.18
N HIS A 153 5.62 23.74 -12.15
CA HIS A 153 5.67 25.20 -12.02
C HIS A 153 7.12 25.70 -12.00
N GLN A 154 7.99 24.99 -11.28
CA GLN A 154 9.41 25.29 -11.22
C GLN A 154 10.09 25.14 -12.58
N LEU A 155 9.78 24.09 -13.35
CA LEU A 155 10.33 23.88 -14.69
C LEU A 155 9.85 24.94 -15.69
N LEU A 156 8.57 25.34 -15.65
CA LEU A 156 8.03 26.39 -16.52
C LEU A 156 8.55 27.80 -16.18
N SER A 157 8.93 28.04 -14.93
CA SER A 157 9.47 29.33 -14.50
C SER A 157 10.92 29.55 -14.96
N ARG A 158 11.53 28.54 -15.61
CA ARG A 158 12.87 28.60 -16.18
C ARG A 158 12.83 29.16 -17.60
N ASN A 159 13.96 29.11 -18.30
CA ASN A 159 14.09 29.64 -19.65
C ASN A 159 13.20 28.85 -20.65
N ASN A 160 12.45 29.55 -21.49
CA ASN A 160 11.56 28.94 -22.50
C ASN A 160 12.30 27.98 -23.45
N THR A 161 13.60 28.14 -23.63
CA THR A 161 14.42 27.24 -24.46
C THR A 161 14.63 25.85 -23.84
N GLU A 162 14.31 25.66 -22.55
CA GLU A 162 14.38 24.38 -21.84
C GLU A 162 13.05 23.61 -21.89
N ILE A 163 12.01 24.19 -22.50
CA ILE A 163 10.71 23.53 -22.69
C ILE A 163 10.87 22.44 -23.76
N ASP A 164 10.78 21.18 -23.34
CA ASP A 164 10.84 20.02 -24.22
C ASP A 164 9.57 19.16 -24.16
N ALA A 165 9.49 18.18 -25.07
CA ALA A 165 8.34 17.29 -25.20
C ALA A 165 8.07 16.42 -23.96
N TYR A 166 9.04 16.26 -23.07
CA TYR A 166 8.90 15.46 -21.86
C TYR A 166 8.30 16.24 -20.69
N LEU A 167 8.24 17.58 -20.75
CA LEU A 167 7.64 18.35 -19.66
C LEU A 167 6.18 17.94 -19.42
N THR A 168 5.41 17.78 -20.49
CA THR A 168 3.99 17.43 -20.36
C THR A 168 3.78 16.05 -19.78
N THR A 169 4.41 15.04 -20.38
CA THR A 169 4.31 13.67 -19.91
C THR A 169 5.02 13.45 -18.57
N GLY A 170 5.97 14.31 -18.21
CA GLY A 170 6.70 14.23 -16.96
C GLY A 170 5.91 14.69 -15.74
N ASN A 171 4.87 15.51 -15.91
CA ASN A 171 4.36 16.29 -14.79
C ASN A 171 2.82 16.38 -14.69
N THR A 172 2.04 16.07 -15.74
CA THR A 172 0.57 16.13 -15.62
C THR A 172 0.08 14.99 -14.72
N HIS A 173 -0.90 15.27 -13.85
CA HIS A 173 -1.47 14.26 -12.94
C HIS A 173 -2.08 13.07 -13.68
N SER A 174 -2.78 13.28 -14.79
CA SER A 174 -3.32 12.18 -15.61
C SER A 174 -2.24 11.19 -16.05
N VAL A 175 -1.04 11.70 -16.38
CA VAL A 175 0.10 10.86 -16.74
C VAL A 175 0.72 10.18 -15.51
N ALA A 176 0.57 10.68 -14.29
CA ALA A 176 1.02 9.94 -13.10
C ALA A 176 0.33 8.58 -12.99
N ALA A 177 -1.01 8.53 -13.14
CA ALA A 177 -1.75 7.27 -13.20
C ALA A 177 -1.49 6.52 -14.53
N GLY A 178 -1.54 7.21 -15.66
CA GLY A 178 -1.36 6.62 -16.98
C GLY A 178 0.02 5.99 -17.20
N ARG A 179 1.08 6.53 -16.59
CA ARG A 179 2.45 6.01 -16.68
C ARG A 179 2.61 4.69 -15.93
N LEU A 180 1.90 4.49 -14.82
CA LEU A 180 1.85 3.18 -14.16
C LEU A 180 1.21 2.14 -15.09
N SER A 181 0.05 2.48 -15.67
CA SER A 181 -0.62 1.59 -16.64
C SER A 181 0.26 1.31 -17.85
N TYR A 182 0.92 2.32 -18.42
CA TYR A 182 1.84 2.16 -19.55
C TYR A 182 3.02 1.24 -19.21
N THR A 183 3.65 1.47 -18.05
CA THR A 183 4.85 0.74 -17.62
C THR A 183 4.56 -0.74 -17.36
N LEU A 184 3.39 -1.03 -16.78
CA LEU A 184 2.96 -2.37 -16.42
C LEU A 184 2.10 -3.05 -17.51
N GLY A 185 1.76 -2.35 -18.59
CA GLY A 185 0.94 -2.84 -19.70
C GLY A 185 -0.54 -3.03 -19.35
N LEU A 186 -1.09 -2.26 -18.41
CA LEU A 186 -2.44 -2.43 -17.89
C LEU A 186 -3.51 -1.80 -18.79
N THR A 187 -4.70 -2.39 -18.84
CA THR A 187 -5.80 -1.94 -19.70
C THR A 187 -7.05 -1.49 -18.95
N GLY A 188 -7.05 -1.56 -17.61
CA GLY A 188 -8.14 -1.04 -16.77
C GLY A 188 -8.14 0.49 -16.64
N PRO A 189 -9.09 1.06 -15.87
CA PRO A 189 -9.18 2.51 -15.66
C PRO A 189 -7.88 3.10 -15.08
N ALA A 190 -7.43 4.25 -15.57
CA ALA A 190 -6.27 4.97 -15.05
C ALA A 190 -6.66 6.40 -14.68
N ILE A 191 -6.84 6.66 -13.38
CA ILE A 191 -7.46 7.89 -12.87
C ILE A 191 -6.54 8.55 -11.85
N ALA A 192 -6.23 9.82 -12.09
CA ALA A 192 -5.66 10.70 -11.08
C ALA A 192 -6.79 11.42 -10.35
N VAL A 193 -6.70 11.49 -9.02
CA VAL A 193 -7.70 12.06 -8.14
C VAL A 193 -7.08 13.23 -7.39
N ASP A 194 -7.65 14.42 -7.57
CA ASP A 194 -7.34 15.59 -6.77
C ASP A 194 -8.59 16.04 -6.01
N THR A 195 -8.64 15.64 -4.75
CA THR A 195 -9.59 16.16 -3.77
C THR A 195 -8.82 16.69 -2.55
N ALA A 196 -7.65 17.29 -2.79
CA ALA A 196 -6.70 17.72 -1.78
C ALA A 196 -6.34 16.60 -0.79
N CYS A 197 -6.49 16.82 0.52
CA CYS A 197 -6.07 15.90 1.57
C CYS A 197 -6.84 14.57 1.62
N SER A 198 -8.00 14.47 0.97
CA SER A 198 -8.77 13.22 0.87
C SER A 198 -8.45 12.38 -0.37
N SER A 199 -7.58 12.87 -1.26
CA SER A 199 -7.33 12.30 -2.59
C SER A 199 -7.08 10.80 -2.61
N SER A 200 -6.13 10.29 -1.81
CA SER A 200 -5.83 8.86 -1.80
C SER A 200 -6.97 8.00 -1.25
N LEU A 201 -7.78 8.51 -0.30
CA LEU A 201 -8.89 7.73 0.26
C LEU A 201 -10.09 7.73 -0.69
N VAL A 202 -10.30 8.82 -1.44
CA VAL A 202 -11.23 8.85 -2.58
C VAL A 202 -10.74 7.91 -3.69
N ALA A 203 -9.44 7.86 -3.97
CA ALA A 203 -8.88 6.90 -4.93
C ALA A 203 -9.14 5.44 -4.52
N VAL A 204 -8.98 5.10 -3.24
CA VAL A 204 -9.38 3.78 -2.70
C VAL A 204 -10.87 3.53 -2.88
N HIS A 205 -11.73 4.52 -2.59
CA HIS A 205 -13.17 4.39 -2.82
C HIS A 205 -13.49 4.07 -4.28
N LEU A 206 -12.92 4.82 -5.24
CA LEU A 206 -13.13 4.60 -6.67
C LEU A 206 -12.64 3.22 -7.11
N ALA A 207 -11.47 2.78 -6.63
CA ALA A 207 -10.95 1.46 -6.92
C ALA A 207 -11.88 0.34 -6.43
N CYS A 208 -12.41 0.46 -5.20
CA CYS A 208 -13.41 -0.48 -4.69
C CYS A 208 -14.68 -0.50 -5.55
N GLN A 209 -15.14 0.66 -6.02
CA GLN A 209 -16.32 0.74 -6.89
C GLN A 209 -16.07 0.10 -8.25
N SER A 210 -14.93 0.36 -8.89
CA SER A 210 -14.57 -0.24 -10.18
C SER A 210 -14.41 -1.77 -10.09
N LEU A 211 -13.87 -2.29 -8.98
CA LEU A 211 -13.79 -3.73 -8.72
C LEU A 211 -15.19 -4.36 -8.58
N ARG A 212 -16.09 -3.75 -7.80
CA ARG A 212 -17.49 -4.21 -7.64
C ARG A 212 -18.28 -4.16 -8.96
N ASN A 213 -18.04 -3.12 -9.75
CA ASN A 213 -18.65 -2.96 -11.06
C ASN A 213 -18.01 -3.84 -12.15
N ARG A 214 -16.92 -4.54 -11.83
CA ARG A 214 -16.13 -5.36 -12.78
C ARG A 214 -15.58 -4.54 -13.97
N GLU A 215 -15.25 -3.28 -13.72
CA GLU A 215 -14.46 -2.44 -14.64
C GLU A 215 -12.98 -2.84 -14.63
N CYS A 216 -12.55 -3.51 -13.55
CA CYS A 216 -11.25 -4.15 -13.40
C CYS A 216 -11.34 -5.40 -12.51
N ASP A 217 -10.32 -6.25 -12.56
CA ASP A 217 -10.20 -7.47 -11.73
C ASP A 217 -9.15 -7.34 -10.61
N LEU A 218 -8.25 -6.38 -10.78
CA LEU A 218 -7.24 -5.97 -9.82
C LEU A 218 -7.13 -4.45 -9.87
N ALA A 219 -6.82 -3.80 -8.75
CA ALA A 219 -6.62 -2.35 -8.74
C ALA A 219 -5.42 -1.95 -7.88
N LEU A 220 -4.62 -1.01 -8.41
CA LEU A 220 -3.66 -0.24 -7.63
C LEU A 220 -4.36 1.03 -7.15
N ALA A 221 -4.42 1.23 -5.84
CA ALA A 221 -4.97 2.44 -5.23
C ALA A 221 -3.94 3.07 -4.31
N GLY A 222 -3.78 4.39 -4.35
CA GLY A 222 -2.76 5.03 -3.53
C GLY A 222 -2.77 6.54 -3.60
N GLY A 223 -1.67 7.13 -3.13
CA GLY A 223 -1.42 8.56 -3.31
C GLY A 223 0.02 8.93 -3.01
N VAL A 224 0.42 10.09 -3.51
CA VAL A 224 1.78 10.62 -3.40
C VAL A 224 1.74 12.11 -3.08
N ASN A 225 2.72 12.57 -2.31
CA ASN A 225 3.00 13.97 -2.09
C ASN A 225 4.51 14.20 -1.96
N ARG A 226 5.05 15.22 -2.62
CA ARG A 226 6.42 15.71 -2.47
C ARG A 226 6.43 17.22 -2.25
N LEU A 227 7.32 17.70 -1.39
CA LEU A 227 7.50 19.12 -1.08
C LEU A 227 8.66 19.64 -1.92
N ILE A 228 8.39 20.16 -3.11
CA ILE A 228 9.46 20.55 -4.04
C ILE A 228 9.90 22.00 -3.83
N SER A 229 8.95 22.88 -3.48
CA SER A 229 9.11 24.32 -3.54
C SER A 229 8.53 25.03 -2.31
N PRO A 230 9.06 26.20 -1.89
CA PRO A 230 8.58 26.92 -0.70
C PRO A 230 7.19 27.56 -0.88
N GLU A 231 6.74 27.78 -2.11
CA GLU A 231 5.59 28.62 -2.47
C GLU A 231 4.28 28.14 -1.81
N ILE A 232 4.02 26.83 -1.83
CA ILE A 232 2.83 26.28 -1.15
C ILE A 232 2.95 26.42 0.37
N SER A 233 4.15 26.27 0.93
CA SER A 233 4.38 26.47 2.37
C SER A 233 4.17 27.92 2.80
N ILE A 234 4.55 28.87 1.94
CA ILE A 234 4.24 30.30 2.10
C ILE A 234 2.72 30.49 2.06
N ASN A 235 2.04 29.95 1.04
CA ASN A 235 0.59 30.08 0.91
C ASN A 235 -0.15 29.54 2.15
N PHE A 236 0.19 28.35 2.61
CA PHE A 236 -0.46 27.74 3.79
C PHE A 236 -0.13 28.48 5.08
N SER A 237 1.06 29.08 5.20
CA SER A 237 1.40 29.96 6.32
C SER A 237 0.54 31.24 6.31
N GLN A 238 0.35 31.88 5.15
CA GLN A 238 -0.52 33.06 5.03
C GLN A 238 -2.00 32.72 5.28
N ALA A 239 -2.43 31.52 4.87
CA ALA A 239 -3.76 30.99 5.16
C ALA A 239 -3.93 30.50 6.61
N LYS A 240 -2.89 30.59 7.45
CA LYS A 240 -2.88 30.12 8.85
C LYS A 240 -3.27 28.65 9.01
N MET A 241 -2.92 27.83 8.02
CA MET A 241 -3.15 26.38 8.04
C MET A 241 -2.03 25.64 8.76
N LEU A 242 -0.80 26.20 8.75
CA LEU A 242 0.38 25.55 9.31
C LEU A 242 0.58 25.88 10.78
N SER A 243 0.98 24.86 11.55
CA SER A 243 1.39 24.98 12.94
C SER A 243 2.71 25.77 13.05
N PRO A 244 2.76 26.88 13.79
CA PRO A 244 4.01 27.58 14.10
C PRO A 244 5.00 26.73 14.91
N THR A 245 4.50 25.79 15.72
CA THR A 245 5.36 24.85 16.47
C THR A 245 5.92 23.71 15.59
N GLY A 246 5.30 23.52 14.42
CA GLY A 246 5.72 22.58 13.38
C GLY A 246 5.39 21.13 13.72
N PHE A 247 4.29 20.88 14.43
CA PHE A 247 3.79 19.54 14.72
C PHE A 247 2.27 19.47 14.49
N CYS A 248 1.74 18.28 14.27
CA CYS A 248 0.31 18.05 14.30
C CYS A 248 -0.09 17.65 15.74
N HIS A 249 -0.59 18.60 16.53
CA HIS A 249 -1.06 18.37 17.90
C HIS A 249 -2.49 17.82 17.92
N SER A 250 -2.73 16.72 17.21
CA SER A 250 -4.08 16.15 17.02
C SER A 250 -4.77 15.90 18.38
N PHE A 251 -5.93 16.53 18.54
CA PHE A 251 -6.80 16.51 19.73
C PHE A 251 -6.29 17.21 21.00
N ASP A 252 -5.06 17.73 20.99
CA ASP A 252 -4.48 18.42 22.12
C ASP A 252 -4.98 19.87 22.22
N ALA A 253 -4.95 20.45 23.41
CA ALA A 253 -5.26 21.86 23.65
C ALA A 253 -4.33 22.82 22.88
N LYS A 254 -3.15 22.36 22.46
CA LYS A 254 -2.18 23.11 21.64
C LYS A 254 -2.39 22.96 20.13
N ALA A 255 -3.47 22.32 19.68
CA ALA A 255 -3.85 22.23 18.26
C ALA A 255 -3.86 23.62 17.59
N ASP A 256 -2.84 23.92 16.78
CA ASP A 256 -2.56 25.23 16.20
C ASP A 256 -2.35 25.20 14.67
N GLY A 257 -2.61 24.05 14.03
CA GLY A 257 -2.40 23.81 12.61
C GLY A 257 -1.71 22.48 12.35
N PHE A 258 -1.37 22.21 11.09
CA PHE A 258 -0.63 20.99 10.72
C PHE A 258 0.80 21.32 10.28
N VAL A 259 1.68 20.31 10.25
CA VAL A 259 2.99 20.38 9.59
C VAL A 259 2.93 19.63 8.27
N ARG A 260 3.45 20.23 7.19
CA ARG A 260 3.45 19.61 5.85
C ARG A 260 4.40 18.41 5.81
N SER A 261 4.07 17.43 4.97
CA SER A 261 4.88 16.23 4.85
C SER A 261 4.82 15.59 3.46
N GLU A 262 5.88 14.87 3.13
CA GLU A 262 6.00 14.01 1.96
C GLU A 262 5.54 12.58 2.26
N GLY A 263 5.11 11.86 1.24
CA GLY A 263 4.81 10.45 1.39
C GLY A 263 4.29 9.81 0.11
N CYS A 264 4.41 8.49 0.02
CA CYS A 264 3.78 7.69 -1.02
C CYS A 264 3.31 6.37 -0.43
N GLY A 265 2.09 5.98 -0.75
CA GLY A 265 1.56 4.66 -0.40
C GLY A 265 0.74 4.11 -1.56
N VAL A 266 0.87 2.82 -1.82
CA VAL A 266 0.07 2.09 -2.82
C VAL A 266 -0.36 0.77 -2.20
N ILE A 267 -1.64 0.41 -2.38
CA ILE A 267 -2.20 -0.88 -2.03
C ILE A 267 -2.70 -1.60 -3.29
N VAL A 268 -2.66 -2.93 -3.24
CA VAL A 268 -3.18 -3.82 -4.28
C VAL A 268 -4.50 -4.40 -3.80
N LEU A 269 -5.54 -4.22 -4.60
CA LEU A 269 -6.92 -4.56 -4.27
C LEU A 269 -7.46 -5.61 -5.24
N LYS A 270 -8.22 -6.57 -4.68
CA LYS A 270 -9.08 -7.50 -5.44
C LYS A 270 -10.42 -7.64 -4.74
N ARG A 271 -11.42 -8.10 -5.48
CA ARG A 271 -12.62 -8.67 -4.85
C ARG A 271 -12.21 -9.81 -3.93
N LEU A 272 -12.80 -9.88 -2.73
CA LEU A 272 -12.43 -10.88 -1.73
C LEU A 272 -12.56 -12.31 -2.26
N SER A 273 -13.61 -12.58 -3.03
CA SER A 273 -13.84 -13.88 -3.67
C SER A 273 -12.69 -14.29 -4.61
N ASP A 274 -12.21 -13.36 -5.43
CA ASP A 274 -11.10 -13.58 -6.36
C ASP A 274 -9.76 -13.71 -5.63
N ALA A 275 -9.56 -12.96 -4.54
CA ALA A 275 -8.37 -13.08 -3.70
C ALA A 275 -8.27 -14.48 -3.07
N ILE A 276 -9.38 -14.96 -2.48
CA ILE A 276 -9.47 -16.31 -1.92
C ILE A 276 -9.24 -17.36 -3.02
N SER A 277 -9.91 -17.22 -4.17
CA SER A 277 -9.78 -18.16 -5.29
C SER A 277 -8.36 -18.23 -5.87
N SER A 278 -7.58 -17.16 -5.72
CA SER A 278 -6.20 -17.09 -6.24
C SER A 278 -5.14 -17.44 -5.19
N GLY A 279 -5.56 -17.81 -3.97
CA GLY A 279 -4.65 -18.08 -2.86
C GLY A 279 -3.84 -16.86 -2.45
N ASP A 280 -4.39 -15.65 -2.61
CA ASP A 280 -3.70 -14.42 -2.23
C ASP A 280 -3.63 -14.29 -0.71
N GLN A 281 -2.52 -13.73 -0.21
CA GLN A 281 -2.42 -13.34 1.18
C GLN A 281 -3.30 -12.11 1.40
N ILE A 282 -4.37 -12.25 2.19
CA ILE A 282 -5.27 -11.15 2.50
C ILE A 282 -4.72 -10.42 3.74
N LEU A 283 -4.30 -9.17 3.57
CA LEU A 283 -3.72 -8.35 4.63
C LEU A 283 -4.82 -7.72 5.50
N ALA A 284 -5.93 -7.33 4.88
CA ALA A 284 -7.14 -6.80 5.50
C ALA A 284 -8.29 -6.76 4.49
N VAL A 285 -9.50 -6.45 4.95
CA VAL A 285 -10.72 -6.41 4.11
C VAL A 285 -11.42 -5.07 4.25
N ILE A 286 -11.65 -4.39 3.14
CA ILE A 286 -12.48 -3.18 3.06
C ILE A 286 -13.93 -3.60 2.88
N SER A 287 -14.72 -3.45 3.93
CA SER A 287 -16.15 -3.83 3.94
C SER A 287 -17.04 -2.70 3.41
N GLY A 288 -16.65 -1.43 3.56
CA GLY A 288 -17.47 -0.30 3.07
C GLY A 288 -16.69 0.98 2.88
N SER A 289 -17.15 1.83 1.96
CA SER A 289 -16.57 3.16 1.75
C SER A 289 -17.58 4.16 1.19
N ALA A 290 -17.41 5.42 1.55
CA ALA A 290 -18.26 6.52 1.10
C ALA A 290 -17.46 7.80 0.87
N VAL A 291 -17.98 8.64 -0.02
CA VAL A 291 -17.45 9.97 -0.34
C VAL A 291 -18.64 10.93 -0.41
N ASN A 292 -18.50 12.12 0.19
CA ASN A 292 -19.48 13.19 0.07
C ASN A 292 -18.81 14.57 0.05
N GLN A 293 -19.61 15.62 0.21
CA GLN A 293 -19.18 17.01 0.19
C GLN A 293 -19.70 17.79 1.39
N ASP A 294 -18.88 18.69 1.92
CA ASP A 294 -19.25 19.63 2.98
C ASP A 294 -20.35 20.59 2.54
N GLY A 295 -20.43 20.87 1.24
CA GLY A 295 -21.39 21.80 0.66
C GLY A 295 -21.08 23.24 1.08
N ARG A 296 -22.12 24.00 1.44
CA ARG A 296 -21.93 25.39 1.87
C ARG A 296 -21.64 25.46 3.37
N THR A 297 -20.47 25.98 3.72
CA THR A 297 -20.02 26.23 5.09
C THR A 297 -19.71 27.71 5.31
N SER A 298 -19.15 28.08 6.47
CA SER A 298 -18.80 29.47 6.81
C SER A 298 -17.64 30.05 6.00
N GLY A 299 -16.86 29.19 5.34
CA GLY A 299 -15.81 29.55 4.40
C GLY A 299 -15.39 28.31 3.61
N LEU A 300 -14.81 28.47 2.42
CA LEU A 300 -14.53 27.34 1.51
C LEU A 300 -13.78 26.18 2.18
N THR A 301 -12.90 26.48 3.13
CA THR A 301 -12.06 25.50 3.82
C THR A 301 -12.56 25.11 5.21
N ALA A 302 -13.72 25.62 5.64
CA ALA A 302 -14.31 25.28 6.93
C ALA A 302 -15.04 23.93 6.83
N PRO A 303 -14.73 22.95 7.71
CA PRO A 303 -15.33 21.62 7.63
C PRO A 303 -16.79 21.61 8.09
N ASN A 304 -17.55 20.58 7.69
CA ASN A 304 -18.95 20.40 8.09
C ASN A 304 -19.18 19.11 8.89
N GLY A 305 -19.41 19.25 10.20
CA GLY A 305 -19.65 18.12 11.09
C GLY A 305 -20.83 17.23 10.69
N LEU A 306 -21.92 17.81 10.12
CA LEU A 306 -23.06 17.02 9.63
C LEU A 306 -22.71 16.22 8.37
N SER A 307 -21.87 16.77 7.49
CA SER A 307 -21.39 16.03 6.31
C SER A 307 -20.42 14.91 6.71
N GLN A 308 -19.53 15.14 7.68
CA GLN A 308 -18.65 14.10 8.23
C GLN A 308 -19.46 12.95 8.86
N GLN A 309 -20.45 13.32 9.68
CA GLN A 309 -21.45 12.41 10.22
C GLN A 309 -22.16 11.57 9.12
N ALA A 310 -22.57 12.21 8.03
CA ALA A 310 -23.27 11.54 6.93
C ALA A 310 -22.36 10.56 6.16
N VAL A 311 -21.11 10.94 5.87
CA VAL A 311 -20.19 10.04 5.13
C VAL A 311 -19.82 8.82 5.95
N ILE A 312 -19.63 8.98 7.28
CA ILE A 312 -19.35 7.85 8.17
C ILE A 312 -20.56 6.90 8.23
N ARG A 313 -21.77 7.42 8.44
CA ARG A 313 -23.00 6.59 8.45
C ARG A 313 -23.22 5.88 7.13
N GLN A 314 -22.93 6.54 6.00
CA GLN A 314 -23.05 5.93 4.68
C GLN A 314 -22.04 4.79 4.48
N ALA A 315 -20.79 4.95 4.93
CA ALA A 315 -19.78 3.90 4.86
C ALA A 315 -20.16 2.69 5.73
N LEU A 316 -20.64 2.93 6.96
CA LEU A 316 -21.14 1.90 7.88
C LEU A 316 -22.34 1.14 7.31
N ALA A 317 -23.29 1.87 6.71
CA ALA A 317 -24.46 1.26 6.07
C ALA A 317 -24.05 0.37 4.88
N LYS A 318 -23.07 0.80 4.07
CA LYS A 318 -22.54 0.00 2.97
C LYS A 318 -21.76 -1.23 3.43
N SER A 319 -21.08 -1.15 4.57
CA SER A 319 -20.39 -2.30 5.16
C SER A 319 -21.32 -3.24 5.94
N GLN A 320 -22.56 -2.83 6.21
CA GLN A 320 -23.49 -3.56 7.09
C GLN A 320 -22.89 -3.81 8.49
N ILE A 321 -22.12 -2.84 8.99
CA ILE A 321 -21.45 -2.90 10.30
C ILE A 321 -22.06 -1.84 11.21
N GLU A 322 -22.42 -2.25 12.42
CA GLU A 322 -22.95 -1.35 13.43
C GLU A 322 -21.84 -0.46 14.02
N PRO A 323 -22.11 0.81 14.36
CA PRO A 323 -21.11 1.72 14.93
C PRO A 323 -20.39 1.15 16.16
N SER A 324 -21.08 0.37 16.99
CA SER A 324 -20.55 -0.24 18.21
C SER A 324 -19.49 -1.32 17.96
N GLN A 325 -19.38 -1.83 16.73
CA GLN A 325 -18.40 -2.85 16.34
C GLN A 325 -17.05 -2.25 15.93
N ILE A 326 -16.97 -0.94 15.66
CA ILE A 326 -15.71 -0.28 15.28
C ILE A 326 -14.89 0.00 16.53
N ASP A 327 -13.74 -0.65 16.70
CA ASP A 327 -12.90 -0.49 17.89
C ASP A 327 -12.02 0.77 17.81
N TYR A 328 -11.52 1.05 16.60
CA TYR A 328 -10.50 2.07 16.36
C TYR A 328 -10.88 2.98 15.19
N LEU A 329 -10.56 4.26 15.30
CA LEU A 329 -10.69 5.19 14.20
C LEU A 329 -9.39 5.97 13.99
N GLU A 330 -8.79 5.74 12.83
CA GLU A 330 -7.69 6.55 12.32
C GLU A 330 -8.30 7.78 11.63
N THR A 331 -8.31 8.87 12.40
CA THR A 331 -8.98 10.13 12.05
C THR A 331 -8.27 10.89 10.93
N HIS A 332 -8.95 11.91 10.39
CA HIS A 332 -8.26 12.95 9.64
C HIS A 332 -7.29 13.72 10.57
N GLY A 333 -7.75 14.15 11.74
CA GLY A 333 -6.95 14.53 12.91
C GLY A 333 -5.72 15.37 12.56
N THR A 334 -5.92 16.57 12.02
CA THR A 334 -4.82 17.43 11.55
C THR A 334 -4.15 18.26 12.63
N GLY A 335 -4.70 18.32 13.85
CA GLY A 335 -4.16 19.20 14.90
C GLY A 335 -4.62 20.64 14.72
N THR A 336 -5.80 20.86 14.12
CA THR A 336 -6.32 22.21 13.89
C THR A 336 -7.33 22.58 14.98
N ALA A 337 -7.24 23.82 15.48
CA ALA A 337 -8.14 24.31 16.53
C ALA A 337 -9.63 24.13 16.18
N LEU A 338 -10.03 24.35 14.92
CA LEU A 338 -11.42 24.22 14.49
C LEU A 338 -11.79 22.80 14.04
N GLY A 339 -10.91 22.14 13.28
CA GLY A 339 -11.22 20.86 12.64
C GLY A 339 -11.31 19.70 13.63
N ASP A 340 -10.41 19.64 14.61
CA ASP A 340 -10.36 18.53 15.55
C ASP A 340 -11.64 18.45 16.41
N PRO A 341 -12.17 19.55 16.99
CA PRO A 341 -13.46 19.51 17.67
C PRO A 341 -14.63 19.12 16.77
N ILE A 342 -14.66 19.57 15.52
CA ILE A 342 -15.74 19.22 14.59
C ILE A 342 -15.72 17.72 14.28
N GLU A 343 -14.54 17.16 14.03
CA GLU A 343 -14.37 15.73 13.77
C GLU A 343 -14.76 14.90 15.00
N VAL A 344 -14.21 15.18 16.18
CA VAL A 344 -14.48 14.38 17.38
C VAL A 344 -15.96 14.43 17.79
N ASN A 345 -16.63 15.59 17.67
CA ASN A 345 -18.07 15.68 17.93
C ASN A 345 -18.89 14.92 16.89
N ALA A 346 -18.51 14.96 15.60
CA ALA A 346 -19.16 14.16 14.57
C ALA A 346 -19.03 12.65 14.85
N LEU A 347 -17.87 12.21 15.33
CA LEU A 347 -17.66 10.83 15.79
C LEU A 347 -18.53 10.51 17.01
N GLY A 348 -18.55 11.39 18.01
CA GLY A 348 -19.40 11.25 19.19
C GLY A 348 -20.87 10.99 18.85
N GLU A 349 -21.40 11.71 17.86
CA GLU A 349 -22.78 11.56 17.40
C GLU A 349 -23.06 10.26 16.62
N VAL A 350 -22.10 9.77 15.84
CA VAL A 350 -22.27 8.50 15.09
C VAL A 350 -22.09 7.30 16.02
N PHE A 351 -21.16 7.42 16.97
CA PHE A 351 -20.69 6.34 17.82
C PHE A 351 -21.16 6.49 19.28
N ASN A 352 -22.34 7.06 19.52
CA ASN A 352 -22.82 7.40 20.86
C ASN A 352 -23.22 6.20 21.75
N LYS A 353 -23.60 5.06 21.18
CA LYS A 353 -24.09 3.88 21.91
C LYS A 353 -23.04 2.79 21.99
N ARG A 354 -22.15 2.89 23.00
CA ARG A 354 -21.05 1.94 23.20
C ARG A 354 -20.86 1.61 24.67
N GLU A 355 -20.49 0.36 24.97
CA GLU A 355 -20.00 -0.05 26.30
C GLU A 355 -18.52 0.29 26.49
N LYS A 356 -17.72 0.12 25.43
CA LYS A 356 -16.30 0.45 25.41
C LYS A 356 -16.07 1.73 24.57
N PRO A 357 -15.16 2.61 25.01
CA PRO A 357 -14.88 3.83 24.27
C PRO A 357 -14.29 3.52 22.90
N LEU A 358 -14.64 4.34 21.90
CA LEU A 358 -13.99 4.32 20.59
C LEU A 358 -12.57 4.85 20.74
N ILE A 359 -11.57 4.08 20.29
CA ILE A 359 -10.18 4.49 20.34
C ILE A 359 -9.85 5.36 19.12
N LEU A 360 -9.22 6.52 19.34
CA LEU A 360 -8.79 7.43 18.27
C LEU A 360 -7.27 7.50 18.14
N GLY A 361 -6.82 7.74 16.91
CA GLY A 361 -5.46 8.21 16.64
C GLY A 361 -5.36 8.94 15.31
N SER A 362 -4.19 9.54 15.08
CA SER A 362 -3.78 10.15 13.82
C SER A 362 -2.29 9.91 13.58
N VAL A 363 -1.97 9.28 12.46
CA VAL A 363 -0.58 9.07 12.01
C VAL A 363 0.14 10.38 11.71
N LYS A 364 -0.60 11.48 11.52
CA LYS A 364 -0.01 12.81 11.28
C LYS A 364 0.81 13.30 12.46
N THR A 365 0.56 12.76 13.66
CA THR A 365 1.39 13.03 14.85
C THR A 365 2.78 12.40 14.75
N ASN A 366 2.95 11.34 13.95
CA ASN A 366 4.27 10.72 13.70
C ASN A 366 4.96 11.33 12.49
N ILE A 367 4.24 11.45 11.37
CA ILE A 367 4.86 11.74 10.07
C ILE A 367 4.43 13.07 9.45
N GLY A 368 3.61 13.87 10.14
CA GLY A 368 3.04 15.09 9.59
C GLY A 368 1.92 14.83 8.59
N HIS A 369 1.38 15.90 8.00
CA HIS A 369 0.31 15.80 7.03
C HIS A 369 0.86 15.53 5.61
N THR A 370 0.76 14.28 5.16
CA THR A 370 1.21 13.84 3.81
C THR A 370 0.24 14.21 2.67
N GLU A 371 -0.63 15.21 2.89
CA GLU A 371 -1.57 15.79 1.92
C GLU A 371 -2.32 14.73 1.08
N ALA A 372 -2.10 14.66 -0.24
CA ALA A 372 -2.76 13.70 -1.12
C ALA A 372 -2.50 12.22 -0.75
N ALA A 373 -1.43 11.92 -0.02
CA ALA A 373 -1.08 10.59 0.49
C ALA A 373 -1.56 10.34 1.94
N ALA A 374 -2.28 11.26 2.57
CA ALA A 374 -2.68 11.14 3.97
C ALA A 374 -3.61 9.96 4.22
N GLY A 375 -4.63 9.78 3.37
CA GLY A 375 -5.57 8.68 3.53
C GLY A 375 -4.92 7.30 3.40
N ILE A 376 -3.98 7.14 2.47
CA ILE A 376 -3.30 5.85 2.27
C ILE A 376 -2.29 5.55 3.38
N ALA A 377 -1.62 6.57 3.93
CA ALA A 377 -0.75 6.40 5.10
C ALA A 377 -1.54 5.91 6.32
N SER A 378 -2.70 6.53 6.58
CA SER A 378 -3.64 6.12 7.62
C SER A 378 -4.18 4.70 7.41
N LEU A 379 -4.55 4.34 6.18
CA LEU A 379 -5.04 2.99 5.86
C LEU A 379 -3.95 1.93 6.06
N ILE A 380 -2.71 2.18 5.61
CA ILE A 380 -1.57 1.27 5.81
C ILE A 380 -1.27 1.10 7.30
N LYS A 381 -1.30 2.18 8.10
CA LYS A 381 -1.14 2.09 9.56
C LYS A 381 -2.18 1.14 10.18
N VAL A 382 -3.44 1.23 9.77
CA VAL A 382 -4.51 0.36 10.28
C VAL A 382 -4.27 -1.10 9.88
N VAL A 383 -3.90 -1.37 8.62
CA VAL A 383 -3.58 -2.73 8.16
C VAL A 383 -2.43 -3.33 8.98
N LEU A 384 -1.34 -2.59 9.19
CA LEU A 384 -0.22 -3.01 10.03
C LEU A 384 -0.65 -3.24 11.49
N SER A 385 -1.52 -2.39 12.01
CA SER A 385 -2.08 -2.51 13.37
C SER A 385 -2.89 -3.80 13.55
N PHE A 386 -3.64 -4.24 12.52
CA PHE A 386 -4.31 -5.54 12.54
C PHE A 386 -3.31 -6.69 12.57
N GLN A 387 -2.34 -6.69 11.65
CA GLN A 387 -1.33 -7.75 11.55
C GLN A 387 -0.53 -7.93 12.84
N GLN A 388 -0.30 -6.83 13.55
CA GLN A 388 0.51 -6.78 14.76
C GLN A 388 -0.34 -6.76 16.04
N GLN A 389 -1.66 -6.76 15.88
CA GLN A 389 -2.65 -6.81 16.96
C GLN A 389 -2.44 -5.72 18.02
N LYS A 390 -2.07 -4.51 17.59
CA LYS A 390 -1.70 -3.38 18.45
C LYS A 390 -2.13 -2.07 17.82
N ILE A 391 -2.57 -1.13 18.65
CA ILE A 391 -2.87 0.26 18.26
C ILE A 391 -1.68 1.13 18.68
N PRO A 392 -0.97 1.78 17.75
CA PRO A 392 0.13 2.69 18.08
C PRO A 392 -0.34 3.95 18.82
N ALA A 393 0.57 4.53 19.61
CA ALA A 393 0.32 5.78 20.32
C ALA A 393 0.10 6.97 19.35
N ASN A 394 -0.79 7.88 19.74
CA ASN A 394 -1.00 9.20 19.16
C ASN A 394 -0.06 10.19 19.87
N LEU A 395 0.91 10.72 19.14
CA LEU A 395 1.93 11.59 19.73
C LEU A 395 1.37 12.99 20.06
N HIS A 396 2.13 13.74 20.85
CA HIS A 396 1.86 15.14 21.21
C HIS A 396 0.54 15.43 21.96
N PHE A 397 -0.17 14.40 22.43
CA PHE A 397 -1.36 14.56 23.25
C PHE A 397 -1.00 14.59 24.75
N GLN A 398 -0.99 15.79 25.32
CA GLN A 398 -0.69 16.07 26.74
C GLN A 398 -1.92 16.55 27.51
N GLN A 399 -2.69 17.47 26.92
CA GLN A 399 -3.90 18.03 27.51
C GLN A 399 -5.04 17.98 26.50
N PRO A 400 -6.19 17.38 26.84
CA PRO A 400 -7.32 17.29 25.92
C PRO A 400 -7.81 18.68 25.51
N ASN A 401 -8.12 18.87 24.22
CA ASN A 401 -8.69 20.13 23.73
C ASN A 401 -10.01 20.46 24.43
N HIS A 402 -10.08 21.63 25.08
CA HIS A 402 -11.21 22.08 25.89
C HIS A 402 -12.48 22.39 25.09
N GLN A 403 -12.39 22.50 23.77
CA GLN A 403 -13.55 22.70 22.89
C GLN A 403 -14.32 21.40 22.62
N ILE A 404 -13.79 20.25 23.06
CA ILE A 404 -14.44 18.95 22.98
C ILE A 404 -14.92 18.57 24.38
N ASN A 405 -16.19 18.15 24.50
CA ASN A 405 -16.74 17.68 25.77
C ASN A 405 -16.41 16.21 26.01
N TRP A 406 -15.15 15.91 26.31
CA TRP A 406 -14.63 14.54 26.47
C TRP A 406 -15.38 13.70 27.52
N HIS A 407 -16.00 14.33 28.52
CA HIS A 407 -16.73 13.62 29.57
C HIS A 407 -18.07 13.01 29.09
N GLU A 408 -18.65 13.55 28.03
CA GLU A 408 -19.93 13.10 27.47
C GLU A 408 -19.75 12.15 26.28
N LEU A 409 -18.55 12.07 25.73
CA LEU A 409 -18.25 11.27 24.55
C LEU A 409 -17.64 9.92 24.96
N PRO A 410 -18.15 8.77 24.45
CA PRO A 410 -17.56 7.46 24.68
C PRO A 410 -16.31 7.28 23.79
N ILE A 411 -15.32 8.15 23.95
CA ILE A 411 -14.14 8.28 23.08
C ILE A 411 -12.88 8.37 23.94
N GLN A 412 -11.82 7.70 23.50
CA GLN A 412 -10.50 7.74 24.14
C GLN A 412 -9.40 7.89 23.08
N VAL A 413 -8.42 8.75 23.33
CA VAL A 413 -7.22 8.87 22.48
C VAL A 413 -6.19 7.82 22.91
N ALA A 414 -5.59 7.11 21.96
CA ALA A 414 -4.53 6.13 22.25
C ALA A 414 -3.22 6.84 22.64
N THR A 415 -3.00 7.13 23.92
CA THR A 415 -1.80 7.86 24.38
C THR A 415 -0.55 6.99 24.49
N GLU A 416 -0.72 5.69 24.59
CA GLU A 416 0.33 4.68 24.61
C GLU A 416 0.00 3.56 23.61
N MET A 417 0.98 2.71 23.30
CA MET A 417 0.73 1.55 22.44
C MET A 417 -0.13 0.53 23.19
N MET A 418 -1.31 0.23 22.64
CA MET A 418 -2.29 -0.64 23.28
C MET A 418 -2.39 -1.99 22.56
N PRO A 419 -2.49 -3.13 23.27
CA PRO A 419 -2.91 -4.38 22.67
C PRO A 419 -4.32 -4.24 22.09
N TRP A 420 -4.50 -4.65 20.84
CA TRP A 420 -5.82 -4.75 20.23
C TRP A 420 -6.26 -6.19 20.40
N LEU A 421 -6.96 -6.52 21.48
CA LEU A 421 -7.32 -7.91 21.78
C LEU A 421 -8.50 -8.37 20.89
N ASN A 422 -8.42 -9.58 20.34
CA ASN A 422 -9.53 -10.20 19.62
C ASN A 422 -10.56 -10.73 20.63
N THR A 423 -11.78 -10.19 20.61
CA THR A 423 -12.88 -10.63 21.48
C THR A 423 -13.91 -11.47 20.72
N ASN A 424 -13.46 -12.59 20.12
CA ASN A 424 -14.27 -13.51 19.29
C ASN A 424 -15.00 -12.84 18.10
N LYS A 425 -14.54 -11.65 17.70
CA LYS A 425 -15.06 -10.85 16.59
C LYS A 425 -13.86 -10.25 15.86
N PRO A 426 -13.88 -10.15 14.52
CA PRO A 426 -12.78 -9.51 13.80
C PRO A 426 -12.63 -8.07 14.28
N ARG A 427 -11.38 -7.63 14.43
CA ARG A 427 -11.09 -6.23 14.76
C ARG A 427 -11.57 -5.35 13.62
N MET A 428 -12.23 -4.24 13.94
CA MET A 428 -12.76 -3.33 12.92
C MET A 428 -12.32 -1.89 13.19
N ALA A 429 -12.02 -1.17 12.11
CA ALA A 429 -11.63 0.22 12.16
C ALA A 429 -12.30 1.08 11.09
N GLY A 430 -12.38 2.38 11.37
CA GLY A 430 -12.66 3.43 10.40
C GLY A 430 -11.41 4.22 10.04
N VAL A 431 -11.33 4.69 8.80
CA VAL A 431 -10.32 5.65 8.35
C VAL A 431 -11.03 6.85 7.73
N SER A 432 -10.73 8.06 8.22
CA SER A 432 -11.30 9.32 7.72
C SER A 432 -10.26 10.17 7.01
N ALA A 433 -10.64 10.80 5.89
CA ALA A 433 -9.83 11.84 5.25
C ALA A 433 -10.73 12.94 4.67
N PHE A 434 -10.45 14.19 5.03
CA PHE A 434 -11.25 15.35 4.63
C PHE A 434 -10.38 16.34 3.86
N GLY A 435 -10.80 16.71 2.66
CA GLY A 435 -10.10 17.69 1.84
C GLY A 435 -10.50 19.11 2.22
N PHE A 436 -9.57 20.07 2.18
CA PHE A 436 -9.89 21.48 2.44
C PHE A 436 -10.86 22.08 1.39
N SER A 437 -11.09 21.39 0.27
CA SER A 437 -12.12 21.73 -0.72
C SER A 437 -13.51 21.20 -0.39
N GLY A 438 -13.66 20.52 0.76
CA GLY A 438 -14.93 19.98 1.26
C GLY A 438 -15.21 18.52 0.90
N THR A 439 -14.41 17.87 0.04
CA THR A 439 -14.64 16.45 -0.27
C THR A 439 -14.18 15.57 0.89
N ASN A 440 -15.12 14.81 1.46
CA ASN A 440 -14.86 13.88 2.56
C ASN A 440 -14.86 12.44 2.07
N ALA A 441 -14.00 11.61 2.65
CA ALA A 441 -13.99 10.17 2.44
C ALA A 441 -13.91 9.43 3.77
N HIS A 442 -14.62 8.30 3.85
CA HIS A 442 -14.53 7.37 4.98
C HIS A 442 -14.49 5.93 4.48
N VAL A 443 -13.64 5.11 5.08
CA VAL A 443 -13.47 3.68 4.79
C VAL A 443 -13.65 2.88 6.07
N VAL A 444 -14.48 1.84 6.01
CA VAL A 444 -14.62 0.81 7.05
C VAL A 444 -13.80 -0.40 6.63
N ILE A 445 -12.87 -0.80 7.49
CA ILE A 445 -11.92 -1.88 7.25
C ILE A 445 -11.94 -2.84 8.44
N GLN A 446 -11.81 -4.13 8.16
CA GLN A 446 -11.73 -5.18 9.17
C GLN A 446 -10.48 -6.03 8.98
N GLU A 447 -10.02 -6.60 10.09
CA GLU A 447 -8.98 -7.61 10.10
C GLU A 447 -9.36 -8.76 9.16
N SER A 448 -8.39 -9.22 8.37
CA SER A 448 -8.55 -10.45 7.61
C SER A 448 -8.80 -11.58 8.59
N VAL A 449 -9.89 -12.34 8.42
CA VAL A 449 -9.95 -13.68 8.99
C VAL A 449 -8.93 -14.50 8.23
N ASN A 450 -7.66 -14.38 8.62
CA ASN A 450 -6.70 -15.41 8.31
C ASN A 450 -7.32 -16.64 8.96
N ARG A 451 -7.94 -17.47 8.12
CA ARG A 451 -7.79 -18.89 8.29
C ARG A 451 -6.29 -19.17 8.11
N SER A 452 -5.45 -18.69 9.04
CA SER A 452 -4.45 -19.57 9.61
C SER A 452 -5.24 -20.82 9.82
N ARG A 453 -5.04 -21.81 8.92
CA ARG A 453 -5.55 -23.15 9.12
C ARG A 453 -5.35 -23.37 10.58
N ASP A 454 -6.46 -23.48 11.32
CA ASP A 454 -6.40 -23.82 12.71
C ASP A 454 -5.35 -24.90 12.75
N VAL A 455 -4.26 -24.67 13.48
CA VAL A 455 -3.44 -25.75 13.99
C VAL A 455 -4.29 -26.45 15.07
N THR A 456 -5.53 -26.80 14.71
CA THR A 456 -6.08 -28.09 15.03
C THR A 456 -5.07 -29.03 14.41
N CYS A 457 -4.17 -29.46 15.28
CA CYS A 457 -3.63 -30.79 15.32
C CYS A 457 -4.75 -31.82 15.11
N TYR A 458 -5.34 -31.86 13.91
CA TYR A 458 -5.37 -33.10 13.18
C TYR A 458 -3.91 -33.49 13.09
N VAL A 459 -3.53 -34.39 13.99
CA VAL A 459 -2.52 -35.38 13.70
C VAL A 459 -2.94 -36.00 12.37
N SER A 460 -2.57 -35.33 11.27
CA SER A 460 -2.20 -36.01 10.06
C SER A 460 -1.23 -37.04 10.59
N THR A 461 -1.63 -38.28 10.47
CA THR A 461 -0.71 -39.40 10.39
C THR A 461 0.24 -39.11 9.22
N LYS A 462 1.19 -38.17 9.41
CA LYS A 462 2.51 -38.22 8.79
C LYS A 462 3.21 -39.41 9.46
N GLY A 463 2.68 -40.60 9.18
CA GLY A 463 3.36 -41.85 9.41
C GLY A 463 4.58 -41.84 8.50
N GLU A 464 5.74 -41.92 9.14
CA GLU A 464 6.94 -42.60 8.65
C GLU A 464 7.49 -42.15 7.28
N SER A 465 8.61 -41.41 7.35
CA SER A 465 9.60 -41.21 6.28
C SER A 465 9.25 -40.29 5.10
N GLN A 466 9.09 -38.97 5.33
CA GLN A 466 9.33 -37.97 4.27
C GLN A 466 10.77 -37.45 4.37
N LYS A 467 11.63 -37.88 3.44
CA LYS A 467 12.93 -37.22 3.15
C LYS A 467 12.70 -35.70 3.05
N ALA A 468 13.58 -34.88 3.61
CA ALA A 468 13.58 -33.44 3.36
C ALA A 468 13.69 -33.22 1.84
N LEU A 469 12.60 -32.77 1.22
CA LEU A 469 12.54 -32.52 -0.22
C LEU A 469 13.41 -31.30 -0.52
N CYS A 470 14.38 -31.47 -1.42
CA CYS A 470 15.19 -30.36 -1.90
C CYS A 470 14.29 -29.37 -2.65
N GLN A 471 14.49 -28.07 -2.41
CA GLN A 471 13.74 -26.98 -3.03
C GLN A 471 14.67 -26.12 -3.88
N LEU A 472 14.10 -25.49 -4.91
CA LEU A 472 14.83 -24.59 -5.81
C LEU A 472 14.42 -23.14 -5.56
N PHE A 473 15.33 -22.38 -4.94
CA PHE A 473 15.19 -20.94 -4.76
C PHE A 473 15.76 -20.19 -5.95
N VAL A 474 15.05 -19.18 -6.45
CA VAL A 474 15.47 -18.39 -7.61
C VAL A 474 15.42 -16.90 -7.30
N LEU A 475 16.39 -16.16 -7.83
CA LEU A 475 16.40 -14.69 -7.85
C LEU A 475 16.76 -14.19 -9.24
N SER A 476 16.37 -12.95 -9.52
CA SER A 476 16.87 -12.25 -10.68
C SER A 476 16.94 -10.74 -10.51
N ALA A 477 17.81 -10.09 -11.28
CA ALA A 477 17.88 -8.63 -11.34
C ALA A 477 18.33 -8.12 -12.72
N LYS A 478 18.22 -6.79 -12.93
CA LYS A 478 18.66 -6.13 -14.17
C LYS A 478 20.16 -5.83 -14.23
N SER A 479 20.88 -5.98 -13.13
CA SER A 479 22.34 -5.80 -13.07
C SER A 479 22.98 -6.74 -12.04
N ASP A 480 24.28 -6.96 -12.18
CA ASP A 480 25.06 -7.78 -11.24
C ASP A 480 25.03 -7.18 -9.82
N ARG A 481 25.09 -5.84 -9.72
CA ARG A 481 24.98 -5.11 -8.46
C ARG A 481 23.61 -5.30 -7.81
N ALA A 482 22.53 -5.11 -8.58
CA ALA A 482 21.17 -5.29 -8.07
C ALA A 482 20.91 -6.74 -7.60
N LEU A 483 21.49 -7.74 -8.27
CA LEU A 483 21.38 -9.13 -7.83
C LEU A 483 22.08 -9.36 -6.48
N LYS A 484 23.30 -8.82 -6.31
CA LYS A 484 24.03 -8.89 -5.03
C LYS A 484 23.29 -8.16 -3.90
N ASP A 485 22.78 -6.95 -4.17
CA ASP A 485 21.97 -6.18 -3.22
C ASP A 485 20.70 -6.94 -2.82
N LEU A 486 20.05 -7.62 -3.77
CA LEU A 486 18.85 -8.42 -3.52
C LEU A 486 19.19 -9.64 -2.64
N VAL A 487 20.29 -10.34 -2.92
CA VAL A 487 20.77 -11.44 -2.08
C VAL A 487 21.03 -10.97 -0.66
N GLN A 488 21.65 -9.80 -0.48
CA GLN A 488 21.87 -9.22 0.84
C GLN A 488 20.56 -8.92 1.58
N ARG A 489 19.56 -8.35 0.89
CA ARG A 489 18.22 -8.12 1.48
C ARG A 489 17.55 -9.42 1.94
N TYR A 490 17.66 -10.50 1.16
CA TYR A 490 17.15 -11.82 1.57
C TYR A 490 17.88 -12.38 2.79
N LEU A 491 19.20 -12.24 2.85
CA LEU A 491 19.99 -12.65 4.03
C LEU A 491 19.61 -11.83 5.28
N GLU A 492 19.38 -10.53 5.16
CA GLU A 492 18.91 -9.70 6.27
C GLU A 492 17.49 -10.08 6.69
N PHE A 493 16.61 -10.38 5.74
CA PHE A 493 15.23 -10.80 6.00
C PHE A 493 15.15 -12.13 6.76
N PHE A 494 15.94 -13.13 6.38
CA PHE A 494 15.92 -14.44 7.06
C PHE A 494 16.41 -14.39 8.51
N LYS A 495 17.26 -13.40 8.87
CA LYS A 495 17.68 -13.18 10.28
C LYS A 495 16.53 -12.81 11.22
N SER A 496 15.44 -12.28 10.70
CA SER A 496 14.28 -11.85 11.51
C SER A 496 13.05 -12.72 11.29
N ASN A 497 13.12 -13.71 10.39
CA ASN A 497 11.98 -14.53 9.96
C ASN A 497 12.34 -16.02 9.88
N HIS A 498 12.68 -16.63 11.02
CA HIS A 498 13.16 -18.02 11.08
C HIS A 498 12.08 -19.09 10.89
N ASP A 499 10.81 -18.73 11.11
CA ASP A 499 9.68 -19.67 11.08
C ASP A 499 9.10 -19.89 9.67
N LEU A 500 9.71 -19.28 8.64
CA LEU A 500 9.25 -19.41 7.26
C LEU A 500 9.53 -20.81 6.69
N SER A 501 8.55 -21.34 5.98
CA SER A 501 8.75 -22.54 5.16
C SER A 501 9.63 -22.21 3.96
N LEU A 502 10.72 -22.97 3.77
CA LEU A 502 11.55 -22.86 2.57
C LEU A 502 10.71 -23.05 1.29
N GLU A 503 9.71 -23.91 1.36
CA GLU A 503 8.83 -24.24 0.26
C GLU A 503 8.00 -23.02 -0.20
N ASP A 504 7.39 -22.31 0.74
CA ASP A 504 6.62 -21.07 0.50
C ASP A 504 7.51 -19.94 -0.02
N VAL A 505 8.74 -19.84 0.49
CA VAL A 505 9.75 -18.87 0.03
C VAL A 505 10.13 -19.15 -1.41
N CYS A 506 10.40 -20.40 -1.78
CA CYS A 506 10.76 -20.78 -3.16
C CYS A 506 9.59 -20.55 -4.12
N PHE A 507 8.38 -20.92 -3.71
CA PHE A 507 7.15 -20.65 -4.47
C PHE A 507 6.98 -19.15 -4.73
N THR A 508 6.99 -18.34 -3.68
CA THR A 508 6.76 -16.89 -3.82
C THR A 508 7.84 -16.20 -4.65
N ALA A 509 9.11 -16.61 -4.50
CA ALA A 509 10.23 -16.07 -5.28
C ALA A 509 10.18 -16.43 -6.76
N SER A 510 9.53 -17.54 -7.13
CA SER A 510 9.45 -18.03 -8.50
C SER A 510 8.16 -17.61 -9.23
N VAL A 511 6.99 -17.65 -8.57
CA VAL A 511 5.73 -17.22 -9.23
C VAL A 511 5.43 -15.74 -9.04
N GLY A 512 5.90 -15.14 -7.94
CA GLY A 512 5.53 -13.80 -7.50
C GLY A 512 6.53 -12.70 -7.87
N ARG A 513 7.51 -12.99 -8.75
CA ARG A 513 8.57 -12.05 -9.15
C ARG A 513 8.77 -12.06 -10.65
N SER A 514 9.09 -10.89 -11.22
CA SER A 514 9.56 -10.81 -12.61
C SER A 514 10.96 -11.42 -12.75
N HIS A 515 11.21 -12.09 -13.87
CA HIS A 515 12.48 -12.79 -14.13
C HIS A 515 13.39 -12.07 -15.13
N PHE A 516 14.39 -11.37 -14.61
CA PHE A 516 15.35 -10.56 -15.37
C PHE A 516 16.59 -11.35 -15.86
N ASN A 517 17.56 -10.61 -16.42
CA ASN A 517 18.69 -11.16 -17.17
C ASN A 517 19.86 -11.64 -16.32
N HIS A 518 19.98 -11.18 -15.08
CA HIS A 518 20.96 -11.68 -14.12
C HIS A 518 20.22 -12.62 -13.19
N ARG A 519 20.53 -13.92 -13.25
CA ARG A 519 19.77 -14.96 -12.56
C ARG A 519 20.65 -15.75 -11.61
N LEU A 520 20.07 -16.10 -10.48
CA LEU A 520 20.64 -16.98 -9.46
C LEU A 520 19.63 -18.09 -9.17
N ALA A 521 20.11 -19.32 -9.10
CA ALA A 521 19.34 -20.47 -8.67
C ALA A 521 20.12 -21.21 -7.58
N VAL A 522 19.45 -21.54 -6.48
CA VAL A 522 20.04 -22.19 -5.31
C VAL A 522 19.16 -23.35 -4.89
N MET A 523 19.73 -24.55 -4.91
CA MET A 523 19.09 -25.72 -4.30
C MET A 523 19.39 -25.75 -2.81
N ALA A 524 18.38 -25.97 -1.98
CA ALA A 524 18.54 -26.08 -0.53
C ALA A 524 17.49 -27.01 0.08
N ILE A 525 17.78 -27.59 1.24
CA ILE A 525 16.81 -28.38 2.02
C ILE A 525 16.30 -27.61 3.27
N SER A 526 16.91 -26.47 3.59
CA SER A 526 16.48 -25.58 4.68
C SER A 526 16.84 -24.12 4.42
N ILE A 527 16.21 -23.20 5.16
CA ILE A 527 16.54 -21.77 5.13
C ILE A 527 17.99 -21.53 5.55
N GLN A 528 18.51 -22.26 6.54
CA GLN A 528 19.89 -22.13 7.00
C GLN A 528 20.90 -22.56 5.93
N GLU A 529 20.59 -23.61 5.17
CA GLU A 529 21.45 -23.99 4.04
C GLU A 529 21.38 -22.95 2.91
N LEU A 530 20.19 -22.41 2.64
CA LEU A 530 20.00 -21.33 1.68
C LEU A 530 20.83 -20.09 2.07
N GLU A 531 20.76 -19.64 3.33
CA GLU A 531 21.56 -18.53 3.85
C GLU A 531 23.07 -18.75 3.65
N ARG A 532 23.57 -19.96 3.96
CA ARG A 532 24.97 -20.31 3.78
C ARG A 532 25.38 -20.22 2.31
N LYS A 533 24.56 -20.74 1.39
CA LYS A 533 24.83 -20.72 -0.06
C LYS A 533 24.74 -19.31 -0.64
N LEU A 534 23.78 -18.50 -0.19
CA LEU A 534 23.67 -17.08 -0.57
C LEU A 534 24.86 -16.26 -0.06
N THR A 535 25.34 -16.53 1.15
CA THR A 535 26.54 -15.90 1.70
C THR A 535 27.79 -16.26 0.90
N ALA A 536 27.96 -17.53 0.53
CA ALA A 536 29.05 -17.98 -0.32
C ALA A 536 28.98 -17.35 -1.73
N PHE A 537 27.78 -17.19 -2.31
CA PHE A 537 27.59 -16.47 -3.57
C PHE A 537 28.07 -15.02 -3.49
N LEU A 538 27.79 -14.29 -2.40
CA LEU A 538 28.29 -12.92 -2.22
C LEU A 538 29.81 -12.83 -2.10
N ARG A 539 30.46 -13.90 -1.60
CA ARG A 539 31.92 -14.04 -1.52
C ARG A 539 32.56 -14.56 -2.80
N GLU A 540 31.76 -14.82 -3.83
CA GLU A 540 32.19 -15.40 -5.11
C GLU A 540 32.85 -16.79 -4.94
N GLU A 541 32.44 -17.53 -3.91
CA GLU A 541 32.89 -18.90 -3.64
C GLU A 541 32.07 -19.92 -4.44
N LEU A 542 32.75 -20.89 -5.06
CA LEU A 542 32.08 -22.00 -5.75
C LEU A 542 31.41 -22.93 -4.73
N GLN A 543 30.12 -23.18 -4.91
CA GLN A 543 29.32 -24.09 -4.08
C GLN A 543 28.48 -25.02 -4.94
N SER A 544 28.43 -26.30 -4.54
CA SER A 544 27.49 -27.24 -5.16
C SER A 544 26.05 -26.82 -4.90
N GLY A 545 25.17 -26.96 -5.90
CA GLY A 545 23.78 -26.55 -5.81
C GLY A 545 23.55 -25.04 -5.98
N VAL A 546 24.52 -24.29 -6.49
CA VAL A 546 24.40 -22.86 -6.79
C VAL A 546 24.76 -22.61 -8.25
N TRP A 547 23.85 -21.99 -8.98
CA TRP A 547 24.04 -21.61 -10.38
C TRP A 547 23.76 -20.13 -10.56
N SER A 548 24.59 -19.45 -11.34
CA SER A 548 24.31 -18.07 -11.75
C SER A 548 24.61 -17.88 -13.23
N GLY A 549 23.89 -16.95 -13.85
CA GLY A 549 24.00 -16.69 -15.28
C GLY A 549 23.58 -15.27 -15.63
N LYS A 550 24.20 -14.74 -16.69
CA LYS A 550 23.91 -13.44 -17.28
C LYS A 550 23.74 -13.59 -18.78
N PHE A 551 22.69 -13.01 -19.33
CA PHE A 551 22.45 -13.04 -20.77
C PHE A 551 22.04 -11.67 -21.32
N THR A 552 22.47 -11.40 -22.55
CA THR A 552 22.29 -10.11 -23.23
C THR A 552 21.23 -10.16 -24.33
N LYS A 553 20.78 -11.36 -24.74
CA LYS A 553 19.76 -11.54 -25.77
C LYS A 553 18.35 -11.42 -25.18
N LYS A 554 17.37 -11.05 -26.02
CA LYS A 554 15.94 -11.18 -25.69
C LYS A 554 15.70 -12.58 -25.15
N VAL A 555 15.07 -12.66 -23.99
CA VAL A 555 14.57 -13.89 -23.38
C VAL A 555 13.88 -14.72 -24.47
N ASP A 556 14.17 -16.02 -24.53
CA ASP A 556 13.51 -16.94 -25.45
C ASP A 556 12.01 -16.93 -25.16
N ASN A 557 11.19 -16.55 -26.16
CA ASN A 557 9.74 -16.45 -26.00
C ASN A 557 9.07 -17.83 -25.87
N ASN A 558 9.80 -18.92 -26.08
CA ASN A 558 9.31 -20.25 -25.82
C ASN A 558 9.26 -20.51 -24.31
N VAL A 559 8.05 -20.46 -23.76
CA VAL A 559 7.78 -20.86 -22.38
C VAL A 559 7.90 -22.38 -22.26
N ILE A 560 8.83 -22.84 -21.43
CA ILE A 560 9.00 -24.26 -21.12
C ILE A 560 8.02 -24.61 -19.99
N LYS A 561 7.07 -25.50 -20.28
CA LYS A 561 6.17 -26.05 -19.26
C LYS A 561 6.91 -27.07 -18.41
N LEU A 562 6.78 -26.94 -17.09
CA LEU A 562 7.35 -27.86 -16.11
C LEU A 562 6.29 -28.88 -15.67
N ASN A 563 6.58 -30.16 -15.77
CA ASN A 563 5.72 -31.30 -15.42
C ASN A 563 5.91 -31.74 -13.94
N PRO A 564 4.95 -31.48 -13.04
CA PRO A 564 5.14 -31.60 -11.59
C PRO A 564 5.58 -33.00 -11.11
N ILE A 565 5.27 -34.07 -11.85
CA ILE A 565 5.62 -35.45 -11.48
C ILE A 565 7.09 -35.79 -11.83
N GLU A 566 7.62 -35.23 -12.91
CA GLU A 566 8.98 -35.51 -13.39
C GLU A 566 10.06 -34.71 -12.63
N PHE A 567 9.68 -33.64 -11.94
CA PHE A 567 10.61 -32.68 -11.31
C PHE A 567 10.78 -32.82 -9.79
N THR A 568 10.52 -34.00 -9.24
CA THR A 568 10.64 -34.28 -7.78
C THR A 568 12.02 -34.81 -7.36
N THR A 569 12.95 -34.98 -8.31
CA THR A 569 14.31 -35.49 -8.03
C THR A 569 15.35 -34.39 -8.04
N GLU A 570 16.45 -34.60 -7.31
CA GLU A 570 17.61 -33.70 -7.31
C GLU A 570 18.14 -33.44 -8.73
N ALA A 571 18.22 -34.48 -9.57
CA ALA A 571 18.68 -34.35 -10.95
C ALA A 571 17.77 -33.44 -11.79
N SER A 572 16.45 -33.55 -11.60
CA SER A 572 15.48 -32.72 -12.30
C SER A 572 15.57 -31.24 -11.86
N LEU A 573 15.80 -30.98 -10.56
CA LEU A 573 16.00 -29.60 -10.06
C LEU A 573 17.29 -28.97 -10.60
N VAL A 574 18.36 -29.75 -10.76
CA VAL A 574 19.61 -29.29 -11.40
C VAL A 574 19.35 -28.87 -12.84
N GLU A 575 18.59 -29.65 -13.61
CA GLU A 575 18.22 -29.31 -14.99
C GLU A 575 17.41 -28.01 -15.06
N ILE A 576 16.39 -27.85 -14.19
CA ILE A 576 15.59 -26.62 -14.09
C ILE A 576 16.49 -25.43 -13.76
N ALA A 577 17.38 -25.57 -12.77
CA ALA A 577 18.29 -24.50 -12.36
C ALA A 577 19.17 -24.04 -13.53
N GLN A 578 19.74 -24.99 -14.29
CA GLN A 578 20.57 -24.73 -15.46
C GLN A 578 19.76 -24.05 -16.59
N LEU A 579 18.56 -24.54 -16.88
CA LEU A 579 17.66 -23.92 -17.87
C LEU A 579 17.32 -22.48 -17.46
N TYR A 580 16.97 -22.26 -16.19
CA TYR A 580 16.62 -20.94 -15.68
C TYR A 580 17.79 -19.96 -15.82
N VAL A 581 18.99 -20.30 -15.35
CA VAL A 581 20.15 -19.39 -15.41
C VAL A 581 20.68 -19.19 -16.82
N SER A 582 20.39 -20.11 -17.75
CA SER A 582 20.69 -19.95 -19.18
C SER A 582 19.76 -18.96 -19.90
N GLY A 583 18.72 -18.46 -19.22
CA GLY A 583 17.81 -17.44 -19.73
C GLY A 583 16.53 -17.96 -20.38
N LYS A 584 16.17 -19.23 -20.16
CA LYS A 584 14.89 -19.80 -20.62
C LYS A 584 13.72 -19.28 -19.77
N THR A 585 12.55 -19.14 -20.39
CA THR A 585 11.31 -18.79 -19.69
C THR A 585 10.65 -20.07 -19.19
N LEU A 586 10.41 -20.16 -17.88
CA LEU A 586 9.83 -21.35 -17.25
C LEU A 586 8.43 -21.03 -16.73
N ASP A 587 7.50 -21.97 -16.93
CA ASP A 587 6.16 -21.89 -16.32
C ASP A 587 6.20 -22.45 -14.90
N TRP A 588 6.49 -21.58 -13.93
CA TRP A 588 6.54 -21.95 -12.52
C TRP A 588 5.19 -22.37 -11.95
N PHE A 589 4.06 -21.92 -12.50
CA PHE A 589 2.75 -22.36 -12.01
C PHE A 589 2.54 -23.86 -12.27
N SER A 590 2.95 -24.33 -13.45
CA SER A 590 2.90 -25.77 -13.76
C SER A 590 3.81 -26.60 -12.84
N PHE A 591 4.95 -26.06 -12.40
CA PHE A 591 5.86 -26.73 -11.45
C PHE A 591 5.20 -27.00 -10.08
N TYR A 592 4.30 -26.12 -9.64
CA TYR A 592 3.68 -26.17 -8.31
C TYR A 592 2.22 -26.67 -8.30
N GLN A 593 1.68 -27.11 -9.43
CA GLN A 593 0.24 -27.39 -9.61
C GLN A 593 -0.36 -28.44 -8.65
N ASN A 594 0.47 -29.28 -8.03
CA ASN A 594 0.03 -30.38 -7.14
C ASN A 594 0.54 -30.26 -5.70
N SER A 595 1.09 -29.12 -5.29
CA SER A 595 1.56 -28.94 -3.92
C SER A 595 0.93 -27.74 -3.24
N ASP A 596 0.97 -27.78 -1.92
CA ASP A 596 0.21 -26.90 -1.04
C ASP A 596 1.15 -25.80 -0.56
N TYR A 597 1.05 -24.63 -1.20
CA TYR A 597 1.92 -23.47 -0.95
C TYR A 597 1.12 -22.28 -0.45
N SER A 598 1.79 -21.44 0.33
CA SER A 598 1.31 -20.13 0.71
C SER A 598 2.20 -19.03 0.15
N LYS A 599 1.59 -17.95 -0.34
CA LYS A 599 2.32 -16.73 -0.64
C LYS A 599 2.83 -16.12 0.67
N VAL A 600 4.11 -15.78 0.71
CA VAL A 600 4.73 -15.12 1.87
C VAL A 600 5.34 -13.78 1.48
N ALA A 601 5.37 -12.85 2.43
CA ALA A 601 6.08 -11.60 2.25
C ALA A 601 7.58 -11.89 2.04
N LEU A 602 8.16 -11.35 0.97
CA LEU A 602 9.57 -11.45 0.66
C LEU A 602 10.13 -10.07 0.30
N PRO A 603 11.45 -9.85 0.45
CA PRO A 603 12.08 -8.60 0.05
C PRO A 603 11.77 -8.19 -1.40
N THR A 604 11.67 -6.88 -1.61
CA THR A 604 11.39 -6.28 -2.91
C THR A 604 12.66 -5.81 -3.62
N TYR A 605 12.52 -5.48 -4.90
CA TYR A 605 13.62 -5.12 -5.79
C TYR A 605 14.51 -3.97 -5.27
N PRO A 606 15.86 -4.08 -5.35
CA PRO A 606 16.79 -3.04 -4.93
C PRO A 606 17.10 -2.09 -6.10
N PHE A 607 16.24 -1.09 -6.29
CA PHE A 607 16.41 -0.05 -7.31
C PHE A 607 17.80 0.61 -7.25
N GLN A 608 18.46 0.71 -8.41
CA GLN A 608 19.80 1.26 -8.58
C GLN A 608 19.70 2.74 -8.93
N ARG A 609 19.37 3.54 -7.92
CA ARG A 609 19.01 4.94 -8.11
C ARG A 609 20.19 5.79 -8.58
N GLN A 610 19.89 6.72 -9.47
CA GLN A 610 20.81 7.76 -9.95
C GLN A 610 20.13 9.13 -9.82
N THR A 611 20.92 10.18 -9.74
CA THR A 611 20.42 11.56 -9.61
C THR A 611 19.87 12.08 -10.94
N TYR A 612 18.62 12.53 -10.93
CA TYR A 612 17.91 13.20 -12.01
C TYR A 612 17.28 14.49 -11.47
N TRP A 613 17.86 15.63 -11.83
CA TRP A 613 17.33 16.94 -11.48
C TRP A 613 17.66 17.92 -12.58
N TYR A 614 16.85 18.97 -12.75
CA TYR A 614 17.24 20.08 -13.62
C TYR A 614 18.51 20.75 -13.05
N GLN A 615 19.33 21.33 -13.92
CA GLN A 615 20.57 22.01 -13.52
C GLN A 615 20.32 23.45 -13.04
#